data_AF-M2V6B5-F1
#
_entry.id   AF-M2V6B5-F1
#
_cell.length_a   1.000
_cell.length_b   1.000
_cell.length_c   1.000
_cell.angle_alpha   90.00
_cell.angle_beta   90.00
_cell.angle_gamma   90.00
#
_symmetry.space_group_name_H-M   'P 1'
#
loop_
_entity.id
_entity.type
_entity.pdbx_description
1 polymer ?
#
loop_
_entity_poly.entity_id
_entity_poly.type
_entity_poly.pdbx_seq_one_letter_code
_entity_poly.pdbx_strand_id
1 'polypeptide(L)'
;MLLLDEGAKIKSQNGHLGNTLYRACLRGDKNIVKLLIERGADVNAKCGEYGSALQIACSNGRRDIVELLLERGADVNAEGGVYNSALQIACSNGRRDIVELLLDRGAD
;
A
#
# COMPACT_ATOMS: atom_id res chain seq x y z
N MET A 1 -12.23 30.09 16.72
CA MET A 1 -11.40 29.62 15.58
C MET A 1 -10.61 28.41 16.04
N LEU A 2 -11.19 27.20 16.03
CA LEU A 2 -10.59 25.98 16.62
C LEU A 2 -10.74 24.72 15.73
N LEU A 3 -11.36 24.81 14.55
CA LEU A 3 -11.61 23.65 13.69
C LEU A 3 -10.47 23.29 12.72
N LEU A 4 -9.49 24.19 12.51
CA LEU A 4 -8.40 23.95 11.55
C LEU A 4 -7.32 23.00 12.11
N ASP A 5 -7.09 22.99 13.43
CA ASP A 5 -6.01 22.21 14.05
C ASP A 5 -6.30 20.71 14.13
N GLU A 6 -7.53 20.30 14.40
CA GLU A 6 -7.87 18.87 14.46
C GLU A 6 -7.78 18.20 13.09
N GLY A 7 -8.30 18.86 12.03
CA GLY A 7 -8.20 18.35 10.67
C GLY A 7 -6.77 18.26 10.16
N ALA A 8 -5.92 19.25 10.48
CA ALA A 8 -4.50 19.23 10.15
C ALA A 8 -3.74 18.14 10.92
N LYS A 9 -4.05 17.94 12.21
CA LYS A 9 -3.45 16.90 13.05
C LYS A 9 -3.85 15.50 12.60
N ILE A 10 -5.12 15.27 12.25
CA ILE A 10 -5.61 13.99 11.72
C ILE A 10 -4.93 13.67 10.39
N LYS A 11 -4.84 14.64 9.46
CA LYS A 11 -4.12 14.43 8.18
C LYS A 11 -2.64 14.13 8.39
N SER A 12 -1.97 14.85 9.29
CA SER A 12 -0.57 14.60 9.63
C SER A 12 -0.38 13.21 10.24
N GLN A 13 -1.24 12.81 11.18
CA GLN A 13 -1.22 11.48 11.79
C GLN A 13 -1.48 10.37 10.78
N ASN A 14 -2.45 10.54 9.88
CA ASN A 14 -2.73 9.57 8.82
C ASN A 14 -1.59 9.50 7.79
N GLY A 15 -0.96 10.62 7.46
CA GLY A 15 0.24 10.65 6.60
C GLY A 15 1.44 9.94 7.24
N HIS A 16 1.67 10.13 8.54
CA HIS A 16 2.68 9.39 9.29
C HIS A 16 2.38 7.89 9.35
N LEU A 17 1.12 7.52 9.59
CA LEU A 17 0.66 6.13 9.58
C LEU A 17 0.82 5.49 8.20
N GLY A 18 0.50 6.20 7.11
CA GLY A 18 0.71 5.73 5.74
C GLY A 18 2.18 5.44 5.42
N ASN A 19 3.11 6.30 5.84
CA ASN A 19 4.55 6.03 5.70
C ASN A 19 4.99 4.82 6.56
N THR A 20 4.40 4.67 7.75
CA THR A 20 4.67 3.52 8.62
C THR A 20 4.15 2.22 8.00
N LEU A 21 2.96 2.25 7.40
CA LEU A 21 2.35 1.13 6.67
C LEU A 21 3.23 0.70 5.50
N TYR A 22 3.71 1.67 4.70
CA TYR A 22 4.66 1.42 3.63
C TYR A 22 5.92 0.70 4.14
N ARG A 23 6.52 1.18 5.24
CA ARG A 23 7.72 0.55 5.83
C ARG A 23 7.44 -0.85 6.37
N ALA A 24 6.25 -1.11 6.90
CA ALA A 24 5.84 -2.45 7.34
C ALA A 24 5.71 -3.42 6.16
N CYS A 25 5.12 -2.96 5.05
CA CYS A 25 5.04 -3.72 3.80
C CYS A 25 6.44 -3.99 3.22
N LEU A 26 7.33 -3.00 3.26
CA LEU A 26 8.73 -3.15 2.86
C LEU A 26 9.44 -4.23 3.67
N ARG A 27 9.22 -4.30 4.98
CA ARG A 27 9.82 -5.34 5.85
C ARG A 27 9.16 -6.71 5.69
N GLY A 28 7.92 -6.75 5.19
CA GLY A 28 7.14 -7.98 5.07
C GLY A 28 6.49 -8.42 6.38
N ASP A 29 6.25 -7.50 7.31
CA ASP A 29 5.67 -7.81 8.61
C ASP A 29 4.14 -7.70 8.59
N LYS A 30 3.46 -8.79 8.20
CA LYS A 30 2.00 -8.83 8.04
C LYS A 30 1.24 -8.44 9.31
N ASN A 31 1.77 -8.76 10.50
CA ASN A 31 1.11 -8.44 11.76
C ASN A 31 1.10 -6.93 11.99
N ILE A 32 2.22 -6.26 11.72
CA ILE A 32 2.31 -4.80 11.83
C ILE A 32 1.49 -4.11 10.74
N VAL A 33 1.46 -4.64 9.52
CA VAL A 33 0.57 -4.14 8.45
C VAL A 33 -0.89 -4.16 8.92
N LYS A 34 -1.36 -5.29 9.44
CA LYS A 34 -2.73 -5.44 9.95
C LYS A 34 -3.04 -4.46 11.07
N LEU A 35 -2.13 -4.34 12.06
CA LEU A 35 -2.27 -3.42 13.18
C LEU A 35 -2.38 -1.95 12.72
N LEU A 36 -1.56 -1.53 11.75
CA LEU A 36 -1.56 -0.15 11.27
C LEU A 36 -2.86 0.19 10.55
N ILE A 37 -3.37 -0.71 9.71
CA ILE A 37 -4.67 -0.53 9.04
C ILE A 37 -5.80 -0.43 10.08
N GLU A 38 -5.79 -1.29 11.11
CA GLU A 38 -6.75 -1.24 12.22
C GLU A 38 -6.67 0.07 13.04
N ARG A 39 -5.52 0.76 13.02
CA ARG A 39 -5.31 2.06 13.65
C ARG A 39 -5.60 3.24 12.73
N GLY A 40 -6.21 2.99 11.57
CA GLY A 40 -6.64 4.03 10.63
C GLY A 40 -5.53 4.51 9.68
N ALA A 41 -4.49 3.71 9.46
CA ALA A 41 -3.57 3.98 8.36
C ALA A 41 -4.33 4.00 7.03
N ASP A 42 -4.13 5.06 6.25
CA ASP A 42 -4.66 5.15 4.90
C ASP A 42 -3.92 4.15 4.00
N VAL A 43 -4.64 3.11 3.57
CA VAL A 43 -4.12 2.03 2.71
C VAL A 43 -3.67 2.57 1.34
N ASN A 44 -4.26 3.67 0.89
CA ASN A 44 -3.98 4.30 -0.40
C ASN A 44 -3.08 5.54 -0.27
N ALA A 45 -2.47 5.74 0.89
CA ALA A 45 -1.49 6.80 1.08
C ALA A 45 -0.39 6.70 0.03
N LYS A 46 -0.14 7.80 -0.67
CA LYS A 46 1.02 7.92 -1.56
C LYS A 46 2.27 8.18 -0.71
N CYS A 47 3.16 7.20 -0.65
CA CYS A 47 4.36 7.25 0.18
C CYS A 47 5.50 6.40 -0.37
N GLY A 48 6.73 6.84 -0.12
CA GLY A 48 7.96 6.17 -0.56
C GLY A 48 8.23 6.33 -2.07
N GLU A 49 9.40 5.84 -2.49
CA GLU A 49 9.83 5.90 -3.90
C GLU A 49 8.99 5.01 -4.83
N TYR A 50 8.36 3.97 -4.29
CA TYR A 50 7.56 3.01 -5.06
C TYR A 50 6.08 3.38 -5.14
N GLY A 51 5.66 4.50 -4.54
CA GLY A 51 4.32 5.06 -4.70
C GLY A 51 3.34 4.72 -3.57
N SER A 52 3.13 3.44 -3.26
CA SER A 52 2.13 2.99 -2.27
C SER A 52 2.54 1.72 -1.51
N ALA A 53 1.79 1.40 -0.46
CA ALA A 53 1.95 0.14 0.29
C ALA A 53 1.74 -1.10 -0.58
N LEU A 54 0.76 -1.05 -1.51
CA LEU A 54 0.48 -2.16 -2.44
C LEU A 54 1.66 -2.39 -3.39
N GLN A 55 2.19 -1.32 -3.98
CA GLN A 55 3.29 -1.39 -4.94
C GLN A 55 4.57 -1.96 -4.31
N ILE A 56 4.94 -1.54 -3.09
CA ILE A 56 6.14 -2.09 -2.43
C ILE A 56 5.95 -3.55 -2.00
N ALA A 57 4.74 -3.95 -1.59
CA ALA A 57 4.44 -5.36 -1.28
C ALA A 57 4.56 -6.25 -2.52
N CYS A 58 4.09 -5.76 -3.69
CA CYS A 58 4.24 -6.46 -4.97
C CYS A 58 5.71 -6.59 -5.37
N SER A 59 6.50 -5.51 -5.25
CA SER A 59 7.93 -5.51 -5.58
C SER A 59 8.70 -6.57 -4.78
N ASN A 60 8.40 -6.65 -3.47
CA ASN A 60 9.01 -7.60 -2.55
C ASN A 60 8.49 -9.03 -2.66
N GLY A 61 7.47 -9.31 -3.48
CA GLY A 61 6.92 -10.65 -3.61
C GLY A 61 6.11 -11.11 -2.38
N ARG A 62 5.55 -10.19 -1.59
CA ARG A 62 4.81 -10.50 -0.36
C ARG A 62 3.32 -10.74 -0.66
N ARG A 63 3.00 -11.86 -1.32
CA ARG A 63 1.62 -12.19 -1.76
C ARG A 63 0.59 -12.07 -0.64
N ASP A 64 0.91 -12.55 0.55
CA ASP A 64 0.05 -12.54 1.73
C ASP A 64 -0.27 -11.13 2.26
N ILE A 65 0.60 -10.15 1.99
CA ILE A 65 0.40 -8.73 2.30
C ILE A 65 -0.34 -8.05 1.16
N VAL A 66 -0.04 -8.38 -0.10
CA VAL A 66 -0.78 -7.88 -1.28
C VAL A 66 -2.26 -8.22 -1.14
N GLU A 67 -2.58 -9.47 -0.83
CA GLU A 67 -3.95 -9.93 -0.61
C GLU A 67 -4.63 -9.15 0.52
N LEU A 68 -3.96 -9.00 1.66
CA LEU A 68 -4.48 -8.23 2.79
C LEU A 68 -4.75 -6.76 2.42
N LEU A 69 -3.85 -6.10 1.69
CA LEU A 69 -4.04 -4.70 1.30
C LEU A 69 -5.25 -4.55 0.37
N LEU A 70 -5.39 -5.44 -0.61
CA LEU A 70 -6.52 -5.44 -1.53
C LEU A 70 -7.86 -5.74 -0.81
N GLU A 71 -7.88 -6.68 0.14
CA GLU A 71 -9.03 -6.93 1.01
C GLU A 71 -9.43 -5.70 1.84
N ARG A 72 -8.48 -4.81 2.11
CA ARG A 72 -8.68 -3.57 2.87
C ARG A 72 -8.88 -2.35 1.97
N GLY A 73 -9.18 -2.56 0.68
CA GLY A 73 -9.54 -1.49 -0.24
C GLY A 73 -8.36 -0.74 -0.83
N ALA A 74 -7.19 -1.38 -0.92
CA ALA A 74 -6.11 -0.83 -1.74
C ALA A 74 -6.58 -0.69 -3.19
N ASP A 75 -6.32 0.47 -3.78
CA ASP A 75 -6.57 0.72 -5.20
C ASP A 75 -5.58 -0.10 -6.03
N VAL A 76 -6.09 -1.12 -6.71
CA VAL A 76 -5.31 -2.06 -7.52
C VAL A 76 -4.60 -1.36 -8.68
N ASN A 77 -5.17 -0.27 -9.18
CA ASN A 77 -4.67 0.53 -10.30
C ASN A 77 -4.03 1.84 -9.83
N ALA A 78 -3.65 1.92 -8.55
CA ALA A 78 -2.97 3.10 -8.02
C ALA A 78 -1.70 3.41 -8.83
N GLU A 79 -1.66 4.63 -9.36
CA GLU A 79 -0.52 5.12 -10.12
C GLU A 79 0.49 5.91 -9.26
N GLY A 80 1.77 5.64 -9.51
CA GLY A 80 2.90 6.39 -8.97
C GLY A 80 4.16 5.54 -8.81
N GLY A 81 5.21 6.18 -8.29
CA GLY A 81 6.50 5.53 -8.07
C GLY A 81 7.23 5.14 -9.35
N VAL A 82 8.30 4.36 -9.20
CA VAL A 82 9.25 4.03 -10.29
C VAL A 82 8.60 3.25 -11.45
N TYR A 83 7.62 2.39 -11.16
CA TYR A 83 7.06 1.44 -12.14
C TYR A 83 5.60 1.71 -12.50
N ASN A 84 5.10 2.91 -12.23
CA ASN A 84 3.72 3.35 -12.47
C ASN A 84 2.62 2.55 -11.73
N SER A 85 2.47 1.23 -11.90
CA SER A 85 1.42 0.41 -11.27
C SER A 85 1.96 -0.82 -10.51
N ALA A 86 1.12 -1.39 -9.65
CA ALA A 86 1.44 -2.64 -8.94
C ALA A 86 1.64 -3.83 -9.90
N LEU A 87 0.84 -3.89 -10.97
CA LEU A 87 0.92 -4.92 -12.00
C LEU A 87 2.25 -4.86 -12.76
N GLN A 88 2.66 -3.67 -13.18
CA GLN A 88 3.92 -3.46 -13.89
C GLN A 88 5.13 -3.89 -13.04
N ILE A 89 5.15 -3.56 -11.74
CA ILE A 89 6.15 -4.03 -10.77
C ILE A 89 6.18 -5.57 -10.65
N ALA A 90 5.01 -6.20 -10.54
CA ALA A 90 4.92 -7.64 -10.36
C ALA A 90 5.44 -8.38 -11.60
N CYS A 91 5.08 -7.87 -12.79
CA CYS A 91 5.57 -8.35 -14.08
C CYS A 91 7.09 -8.17 -14.22
N SER A 92 7.63 -6.98 -13.93
CA SER A 92 9.08 -6.71 -14.06
C SER A 92 9.93 -7.60 -13.17
N ASN A 93 9.41 -7.96 -12.00
CA ASN A 93 10.11 -8.80 -11.02
C ASN A 93 9.78 -10.29 -11.14
N GLY A 94 9.01 -10.70 -12.15
CA GLY A 94 8.66 -12.11 -12.38
C GLY A 94 7.78 -12.75 -11.29
N ARG A 95 6.98 -11.96 -10.57
CA ARG A 95 6.10 -12.41 -9.48
C ARG A 95 4.78 -12.97 -10.03
N ARG A 96 4.83 -14.09 -10.74
CA ARG A 96 3.67 -14.68 -11.46
C ARG A 96 2.43 -14.82 -10.57
N ASP A 97 2.61 -15.31 -9.35
CA ASP A 97 1.54 -15.54 -8.40
C ASP A 97 0.84 -14.23 -7.97
N ILE A 98 1.60 -13.14 -7.86
CA ILE A 98 1.05 -11.80 -7.58
C ILE A 98 0.41 -11.19 -8.83
N VAL A 99 0.99 -11.41 -10.02
CA VAL A 99 0.39 -10.97 -11.29
C VAL A 99 -1.01 -11.57 -11.44
N GLU A 100 -1.16 -12.88 -11.24
CA GLU A 100 -2.46 -13.56 -11.28
C GLU A 100 -3.44 -12.95 -10.26
N LEU A 101 -3.00 -12.76 -9.01
CA LEU A 101 -3.82 -12.14 -7.97
C LEU A 101 -4.26 -10.72 -8.34
N LEU A 102 -3.39 -9.90 -8.92
CA LEU A 102 -3.73 -8.52 -9.32
C LEU A 102 -4.73 -8.51 -10.47
N LEU A 103 -4.54 -9.35 -11.48
CA LEU A 103 -5.47 -9.48 -12.62
C LEU A 103 -6.85 -9.96 -12.15
N ASP A 104 -6.91 -10.94 -11.24
CA ASP A 104 -8.16 -11.40 -10.62
C ASP A 104 -8.90 -10.29 -9.85
N ARG A 105 -8.17 -9.27 -9.41
CA ARG A 105 -8.69 -8.11 -8.69
C ARG A 105 -8.93 -6.90 -9.60
N GLY A 106 -8.80 -7.07 -10.93
CA GLY A 106 -9.13 -6.06 -11.92
C GLY A 106 -8.00 -5.10 -12.27
N ALA A 107 -6.73 -5.50 -12.08
CA ALA A 107 -5.59 -4.71 -12.52
C ALA A 107 -5.54 -4.57 -14.05
N ASP A 108 -5.20 -3.37 -14.56
CA ASP A 108 -5.03 -3.07 -15.99
C ASP A 108 -3.64 -2.52 -16.38
#